data_AF-A0A7X8I6A0-F1
#
_entry.id   AF-A0A7X8I6A0-F1
#
_cell.length_a   1.000
_cell.length_b   1.000
_cell.length_c   1.000
_cell.angle_alpha   90.00
_cell.angle_beta   90.00
_cell.angle_gamma   90.00
#
_symmetry.space_group_name_H-M   'P 1'
#
loop_
_entity.id
_entity.type
_entity.pdbx_description
1 polymer ?
#
loop_
_entity_poly.entity_id
_entity_poly.type
_entity_poly.pdbx_seq_one_letter_code
_entity_poly.pdbx_strand_id
1 'polypeptide(L)'
;GDNTIVGPKAEIEPYTVIGSNVIVEQGASIKKSIVWDNSYIGRCAALRGSVVCTGVRIDNNVSIYEGTAVGDNTEIKEFSVLKPDVKIWPHKIIEKGTTVGSSLVWGSKLKKNLFGRTGIPGVLNLDITPEFSAKLGGSYGGTLKRNDTVVITSDGLPCTDMIKSAFISGILSTGVNVYDGGMATTPMSRYAVRALAAMGAVHLKTDMENKDRLLFKFMNGKGVNIDRNSERKIEGGFFLEDFRRAKTSSIGHLWGAPHLKESYIDNLVGSVDVEYVKKAEPKIVISSQGSLVNNILGPILERVGCHVVPVKANGQMNFNKGKPSIQKGIYEDIMEAVAAEKADFGAVIDRHGEELELLDGRGSVVADDLFMVLTAMIIFKARERGSVVVPVNAPGVIEKVAKQYNGQVIRTKTSPQAIMNRVMEVDELSEEKELLQFLLQYDAIYALVKIVEFLSRQSLTLSQLLSEIPEYYLDVKSIHCPWEAKGTVMRRLIDEGRGKNMELLDGVKVYSDNGWALVLPDADEPIYNIYSESFSQEAAESLTDFYTKRISEIIQQKSSEK
;
A
#
# COMPACT_ATOMS: atom_id res chain seq x y z
N GLY A 1 -37.05 28.22 -19.31
CA GLY A 1 -37.82 29.02 -18.34
C GLY A 1 -37.38 30.45 -18.43
N ASP A 2 -37.62 31.22 -17.39
CA ASP A 2 -37.21 32.64 -17.34
C ASP A 2 -35.69 32.75 -17.27
N ASN A 3 -35.12 33.84 -17.82
CA ASN A 3 -33.68 34.14 -17.81
C ASN A 3 -32.76 33.03 -18.35
N THR A 4 -33.28 32.15 -19.20
CA THR A 4 -32.49 31.09 -19.85
C THR A 4 -31.74 31.68 -21.04
N ILE A 5 -30.45 31.34 -21.16
CA ILE A 5 -29.60 31.80 -22.25
C ILE A 5 -29.26 30.59 -23.13
N VAL A 6 -29.56 30.70 -24.43
CA VAL A 6 -29.23 29.68 -25.42
C VAL A 6 -28.22 30.24 -26.41
N GLY A 7 -27.04 29.63 -26.45
CA GLY A 7 -25.92 30.03 -27.26
C GLY A 7 -26.08 29.70 -28.75
N PRO A 8 -25.19 30.25 -29.61
CA PRO A 8 -25.28 30.06 -31.05
C PRO A 8 -25.09 28.59 -31.43
N LYS A 9 -25.83 28.11 -32.43
CA LYS A 9 -25.80 26.71 -32.90
C LYS A 9 -26.15 25.65 -31.84
N ALA A 10 -26.71 26.04 -30.69
CA ALA A 10 -27.29 25.07 -29.77
C ALA A 10 -28.60 24.53 -30.36
N GLU A 11 -28.81 23.22 -30.25
CA GLU A 11 -29.98 22.51 -30.76
C GLU A 11 -30.83 22.00 -29.60
N ILE A 12 -32.03 22.56 -29.45
CA ILE A 12 -33.03 22.09 -28.49
C ILE A 12 -34.12 21.39 -29.29
N GLU A 13 -34.14 20.06 -29.21
CA GLU A 13 -35.06 19.20 -29.96
C GLU A 13 -36.41 19.03 -29.25
N PRO A 14 -37.46 18.51 -29.95
CA PRO A 14 -38.77 18.27 -29.37
C PRO A 14 -38.75 17.41 -28.11
N TYR A 15 -39.76 17.62 -27.25
CA TYR A 15 -39.94 16.95 -25.95
C TYR A 15 -38.83 17.25 -24.94
N THR A 16 -38.08 18.33 -25.14
CA THR A 16 -37.12 18.84 -24.16
C THR A 16 -37.76 19.93 -23.30
N VAL A 17 -37.50 19.88 -22.00
CA VAL A 17 -37.95 20.91 -21.04
C VAL A 17 -36.72 21.56 -20.43
N ILE A 18 -36.67 22.89 -20.44
CA ILE A 18 -35.59 23.68 -19.84
C ILE A 18 -36.18 24.63 -18.80
N GLY A 19 -35.69 24.53 -17.57
CA GLY A 19 -36.04 25.35 -16.41
C GLY A 19 -35.54 26.79 -16.51
N SER A 20 -35.64 27.55 -15.43
CA SER A 20 -35.22 28.95 -15.34
C SER A 20 -33.73 29.09 -15.03
N ASN A 21 -33.12 30.19 -15.45
CA ASN A 21 -31.69 30.50 -15.26
C ASN A 21 -30.72 29.41 -15.79
N VAL A 22 -31.13 28.66 -16.81
CA VAL A 22 -30.26 27.66 -17.45
C VAL A 22 -29.38 28.34 -18.50
N ILE A 23 -28.11 27.98 -18.56
CA ILE A 23 -27.20 28.42 -19.61
C ILE A 23 -26.89 27.24 -20.51
N VAL A 24 -27.21 27.36 -21.79
CA VAL A 24 -26.90 26.37 -22.82
C VAL A 24 -25.88 26.98 -23.78
N GLU A 25 -24.66 26.45 -23.82
CA GLU A 25 -23.56 26.98 -24.61
C GLU A 25 -23.58 26.56 -26.08
N GLN A 26 -22.67 27.16 -26.86
CA GLN A 26 -22.54 26.92 -28.29
C GLN A 26 -22.41 25.43 -28.66
N GLY A 27 -23.22 24.99 -29.63
CA GLY A 27 -23.16 23.64 -30.19
C GLY A 27 -23.69 22.53 -29.27
N ALA A 28 -24.23 22.86 -28.09
CA ALA A 28 -24.89 21.87 -27.24
C ALA A 28 -26.16 21.34 -27.91
N SER A 29 -26.45 20.05 -27.76
CA SER A 29 -27.61 19.39 -28.36
C SER A 29 -28.39 18.66 -27.28
N ILE A 30 -29.66 19.04 -27.07
CA ILE A 30 -30.52 18.51 -26.00
C ILE A 30 -31.79 17.96 -26.63
N LYS A 31 -32.07 16.66 -26.40
CA LYS A 31 -33.20 15.95 -27.00
C LYS A 31 -33.90 15.06 -25.99
N LYS A 32 -35.23 15.21 -25.88
CA LYS A 32 -36.08 14.42 -24.96
C LYS A 32 -35.59 14.46 -23.51
N SER A 33 -34.92 15.54 -23.11
CA SER A 33 -34.33 15.68 -21.77
C SER A 33 -35.05 16.74 -20.96
N ILE A 34 -35.00 16.62 -19.64
CA ILE A 34 -35.50 17.62 -18.70
C ILE A 34 -34.28 18.23 -18.01
N VAL A 35 -34.10 19.53 -18.13
CA VAL A 35 -33.05 20.29 -17.45
C VAL A 35 -33.71 21.26 -16.47
N TRP A 36 -33.48 21.07 -15.19
CA TRP A 36 -34.04 21.89 -14.11
C TRP A 36 -33.21 23.18 -13.92
N ASP A 37 -33.73 24.05 -13.05
CA ASP A 37 -33.27 25.41 -12.86
C ASP A 37 -31.78 25.52 -12.50
N ASN A 38 -31.18 26.68 -12.79
CA ASN A 38 -29.81 27.06 -12.40
C ASN A 38 -28.71 26.09 -12.91
N SER A 39 -28.99 25.32 -13.96
CA SER A 39 -28.04 24.37 -14.54
C SER A 39 -27.22 24.99 -15.66
N TYR A 40 -25.99 24.49 -15.84
CA TYR A 40 -25.07 24.91 -16.90
C TYR A 40 -24.79 23.76 -17.85
N ILE A 41 -24.96 23.98 -19.16
CA ILE A 41 -24.68 23.02 -20.22
C ILE A 41 -23.56 23.57 -21.11
N GLY A 42 -22.38 22.96 -21.06
CA GLY A 42 -21.17 23.37 -21.75
C GLY A 42 -21.19 23.13 -23.27
N ARG A 43 -20.14 23.62 -23.95
CA ARG A 43 -20.04 23.58 -25.42
C ARG A 43 -20.02 22.16 -25.95
N CYS A 44 -20.73 21.91 -27.03
CA CYS A 44 -20.82 20.60 -27.68
C CYS A 44 -21.28 19.46 -26.74
N ALA A 45 -21.95 19.77 -25.62
CA ALA A 45 -22.54 18.74 -24.77
C ALA A 45 -23.78 18.12 -25.42
N ALA A 46 -23.97 16.81 -25.27
CA ALA A 46 -25.06 16.06 -25.86
C ALA A 46 -25.89 15.38 -24.76
N LEU A 47 -27.15 15.80 -24.61
CA LEU A 47 -28.11 15.21 -23.68
C LEU A 47 -29.22 14.50 -24.46
N ARG A 48 -29.48 13.24 -24.14
CA ARG A 48 -30.46 12.38 -24.80
C ARG A 48 -31.32 11.66 -23.76
N GLY A 49 -32.62 11.96 -23.67
CA GLY A 49 -33.53 11.17 -22.83
C GLY A 49 -33.21 11.20 -21.34
N SER A 50 -32.63 12.29 -20.85
CA SER A 50 -32.01 12.38 -19.51
C SER A 50 -32.72 13.40 -18.61
N VAL A 51 -32.67 13.19 -17.30
CA VAL A 51 -33.13 14.16 -16.29
C VAL A 51 -31.92 14.77 -15.60
N VAL A 52 -31.80 16.09 -15.68
CA VAL A 52 -30.74 16.89 -15.05
C VAL A 52 -31.40 17.80 -14.02
N CYS A 53 -31.18 17.53 -12.74
CA CYS A 53 -31.79 18.28 -11.65
C CYS A 53 -31.12 19.65 -11.42
N THR A 54 -31.44 20.32 -10.32
CA THR A 54 -31.14 21.75 -10.13
C THR A 54 -29.65 21.99 -9.85
N GLY A 55 -29.09 23.06 -10.42
CA GLY A 55 -27.71 23.48 -10.12
C GLY A 55 -26.64 22.53 -10.66
N VAL A 56 -26.97 21.69 -11.64
CA VAL A 56 -26.01 20.75 -12.22
C VAL A 56 -25.12 21.49 -13.23
N ARG A 57 -23.80 21.25 -13.14
CA ARG A 57 -22.81 21.79 -14.08
C ARG A 57 -22.30 20.68 -15.00
N ILE A 58 -22.63 20.79 -16.28
CA ILE A 58 -22.17 19.91 -17.35
C ILE A 58 -21.13 20.67 -18.16
N ASP A 59 -19.86 20.25 -18.12
CA ASP A 59 -18.78 20.89 -18.87
C ASP A 59 -18.77 20.46 -20.37
N ASN A 60 -17.77 20.94 -21.11
CA ASN A 60 -17.69 20.78 -22.57
C ASN A 60 -17.57 19.31 -23.02
N ASN A 61 -18.18 18.98 -24.17
CA ASN A 61 -18.09 17.66 -24.82
C ASN A 61 -18.57 16.48 -23.93
N VAL A 62 -19.48 16.74 -22.98
CA VAL A 62 -20.10 15.69 -22.16
C VAL A 62 -21.24 15.03 -22.92
N SER A 63 -21.36 13.70 -22.83
CA SER A 63 -22.49 12.94 -23.38
C SER A 63 -23.29 12.26 -22.28
N ILE A 64 -24.60 12.52 -22.23
CA ILE A 64 -25.54 11.93 -21.27
C ILE A 64 -26.63 11.21 -22.06
N TYR A 65 -26.78 9.90 -21.82
CA TYR A 65 -27.69 9.04 -22.56
C TYR A 65 -29.02 8.78 -21.81
N GLU A 66 -29.88 8.00 -22.44
CA GLU A 66 -31.28 7.84 -22.05
C GLU A 66 -31.46 7.13 -20.70
N GLY A 67 -32.49 7.50 -19.95
CA GLY A 67 -32.75 6.92 -18.63
C GLY A 67 -31.78 7.40 -17.54
N THR A 68 -30.80 8.26 -17.88
CA THR A 68 -29.91 8.85 -16.88
C THR A 68 -30.62 9.92 -16.04
N ALA A 69 -30.43 9.89 -14.73
CA ALA A 69 -30.85 10.94 -13.80
C ALA A 69 -29.64 11.53 -13.07
N VAL A 70 -29.45 12.85 -13.12
CA VAL A 70 -28.35 13.56 -12.48
C VAL A 70 -28.90 14.43 -11.35
N GLY A 71 -28.57 14.08 -10.11
CA GLY A 71 -29.03 14.77 -8.91
C GLY A 71 -28.40 16.15 -8.71
N ASP A 72 -29.02 16.94 -7.83
CA ASP A 72 -28.72 18.36 -7.63
C ASP A 72 -27.24 18.65 -7.35
N ASN A 73 -26.77 19.82 -7.79
CA ASN A 73 -25.42 20.33 -7.50
C ASN A 73 -24.28 19.35 -7.87
N THR A 74 -24.49 18.55 -8.92
CA THR A 74 -23.48 17.63 -9.45
C THR A 74 -22.65 18.31 -10.52
N GLU A 75 -21.34 18.05 -10.54
CA GLU A 75 -20.43 18.50 -11.57
C GLU A 75 -19.99 17.34 -12.46
N ILE A 76 -20.19 17.49 -13.77
CA ILE A 76 -19.75 16.53 -14.78
C ILE A 76 -18.68 17.19 -15.65
N LYS A 77 -17.42 16.78 -15.48
CA LYS A 77 -16.26 17.37 -16.16
C LYS A 77 -16.17 16.94 -17.61
N GLU A 78 -15.36 17.66 -18.38
CA GLU A 78 -15.25 17.56 -19.83
C GLU A 78 -15.02 16.12 -20.34
N PHE A 79 -15.52 15.83 -21.55
CA PHE A 79 -15.36 14.53 -22.24
C PHE A 79 -15.93 13.32 -21.49
N SER A 80 -16.73 13.52 -20.44
CA SER A 80 -17.34 12.43 -19.69
C SER A 80 -18.56 11.87 -20.43
N VAL A 81 -18.83 10.58 -20.21
CA VAL A 81 -19.93 9.85 -20.83
C VAL A 81 -20.76 9.14 -19.77
N LEU A 82 -22.03 9.48 -19.62
CA LEU A 82 -22.97 8.80 -18.74
C LEU A 82 -23.79 7.82 -19.59
N LYS A 83 -23.60 6.51 -19.37
CA LYS A 83 -24.30 5.44 -20.08
C LYS A 83 -25.80 5.41 -19.73
N PRO A 84 -26.63 4.73 -20.53
CA PRO A 84 -28.06 4.60 -20.25
C PRO A 84 -28.37 4.06 -18.85
N ASP A 85 -29.51 4.47 -18.28
CA ASP A 85 -30.05 4.01 -16.99
C ASP A 85 -29.17 4.29 -15.74
N VAL A 86 -28.18 5.18 -15.87
CA VAL A 86 -27.31 5.60 -14.76
C VAL A 86 -28.00 6.64 -13.87
N LYS A 87 -27.98 6.45 -12.56
CA LYS A 87 -28.45 7.44 -11.58
C LYS A 87 -27.27 8.02 -10.82
N ILE A 88 -27.07 9.34 -10.92
CA ILE A 88 -26.08 10.07 -10.14
C ILE A 88 -26.83 10.79 -9.02
N TRP A 89 -26.48 10.51 -7.77
CA TRP A 89 -27.06 11.21 -6.63
C TRP A 89 -26.59 12.67 -6.56
N PRO A 90 -27.21 13.52 -5.72
CA PRO A 90 -26.77 14.90 -5.57
C PRO A 90 -25.32 15.05 -5.05
N HIS A 91 -24.71 16.20 -5.31
CA HIS A 91 -23.40 16.63 -4.81
C HIS A 91 -22.21 15.73 -5.22
N LYS A 92 -22.18 15.30 -6.48
CA LYS A 92 -21.13 14.41 -7.00
C LYS A 92 -20.22 15.13 -7.98
N ILE A 93 -19.00 14.62 -8.15
CA ILE A 93 -18.04 15.11 -9.15
C ILE A 93 -17.64 13.94 -10.04
N ILE A 94 -17.99 14.01 -11.33
CA ILE A 94 -17.56 13.08 -12.35
C ILE A 94 -16.33 13.65 -13.04
N GLU A 95 -15.17 13.00 -12.87
CA GLU A 95 -13.87 13.46 -13.36
C GLU A 95 -13.75 13.42 -14.89
N LYS A 96 -12.84 14.23 -15.44
CA LYS A 96 -12.64 14.41 -16.88
C LYS A 96 -12.40 13.08 -17.61
N GLY A 97 -13.12 12.85 -18.71
CA GLY A 97 -12.97 11.65 -19.54
C GLY A 97 -13.52 10.36 -18.92
N THR A 98 -14.32 10.45 -17.86
CA THR A 98 -14.90 9.27 -17.19
C THR A 98 -16.10 8.74 -17.96
N THR A 99 -16.14 7.43 -18.22
CA THR A 99 -17.35 6.75 -18.68
C THR A 99 -18.05 6.11 -17.48
N VAL A 100 -19.21 6.64 -17.10
CA VAL A 100 -20.02 6.12 -15.99
C VAL A 100 -20.94 5.02 -16.53
N GLY A 101 -20.65 3.78 -16.17
CA GLY A 101 -21.43 2.59 -16.55
C GLY A 101 -22.41 2.10 -15.48
N SER A 102 -22.35 2.62 -14.26
CA SER A 102 -23.19 2.20 -13.13
C SER A 102 -23.64 3.42 -12.31
N SER A 103 -24.81 3.31 -11.68
CA SER A 103 -25.36 4.37 -10.83
C SER A 103 -24.39 4.75 -9.69
N LEU A 104 -24.20 6.04 -9.46
CA LEU A 104 -23.37 6.61 -8.42
C LEU A 104 -24.25 7.10 -7.26
N VAL A 105 -24.55 6.19 -6.35
CA VAL A 105 -25.43 6.41 -5.18
C VAL A 105 -24.58 6.91 -4.00
N TRP A 106 -23.48 6.22 -3.71
CA TRP A 106 -22.57 6.50 -2.59
C TRP A 106 -21.18 6.93 -3.08
N GLY A 107 -20.44 7.70 -2.28
CA GLY A 107 -19.13 8.29 -2.66
C GLY A 107 -19.25 9.55 -3.54
N SER A 108 -18.22 10.40 -3.57
CA SER A 108 -18.23 11.68 -4.31
C SER A 108 -17.51 11.63 -5.67
N LYS A 109 -16.73 10.57 -5.94
CA LYS A 109 -15.92 10.38 -7.18
C LYS A 109 -15.84 8.91 -7.58
N LEU A 110 -15.89 8.62 -8.89
CA LEU A 110 -15.64 7.29 -9.46
C LEU A 110 -14.12 7.09 -9.66
N LYS A 111 -13.49 6.16 -8.93
CA LYS A 111 -12.07 5.81 -9.12
C LYS A 111 -11.90 4.86 -10.31
N LYS A 112 -10.86 5.09 -11.12
CA LYS A 112 -10.53 4.27 -12.30
C LYS A 112 -9.98 2.88 -11.94
N ASN A 113 -9.35 2.74 -10.77
CA ASN A 113 -8.72 1.51 -10.28
C ASN A 113 -9.20 1.21 -8.85
N LEU A 114 -9.26 -0.07 -8.48
CA LEU A 114 -9.55 -0.54 -7.12
C LEU A 114 -8.27 -0.69 -6.30
N PHE A 115 -7.20 -1.23 -6.92
CA PHE A 115 -5.93 -1.46 -6.23
C PHE A 115 -5.11 -0.18 -6.13
N GLY A 116 -4.65 0.12 -4.91
CA GLY A 116 -3.58 1.08 -4.64
C GLY A 116 -2.20 0.43 -4.65
N ARG A 117 -1.25 0.95 -3.86
CA ARG A 117 0.11 0.41 -3.71
C ARG A 117 0.21 -0.90 -2.93
N THR A 118 -0.64 -1.10 -1.93
CA THR A 118 -0.51 -2.22 -0.96
C THR A 118 -1.72 -3.17 -0.93
N GLY A 119 -2.78 -2.86 -1.69
CA GLY A 119 -4.04 -3.58 -1.68
C GLY A 119 -5.20 -2.70 -2.13
N ILE A 120 -6.43 -3.05 -1.74
CA ILE A 120 -7.63 -2.25 -2.00
C ILE A 120 -8.03 -1.51 -0.71
N PRO A 121 -7.73 -0.21 -0.58
CA PRO A 121 -8.16 0.60 0.55
C PRO A 121 -9.58 1.14 0.33
N GLY A 122 -10.33 1.36 1.41
CA GLY A 122 -11.63 2.03 1.34
C GLY A 122 -12.25 2.30 2.70
N VAL A 123 -13.17 3.27 2.76
CA VAL A 123 -13.96 3.53 3.96
C VAL A 123 -15.06 2.47 4.11
N LEU A 124 -15.17 1.88 5.29
CA LEU A 124 -16.18 0.90 5.67
C LEU A 124 -17.58 1.46 5.42
N ASN A 125 -18.46 0.64 4.83
CA ASN A 125 -19.85 0.95 4.50
C ASN A 125 -20.05 2.16 3.55
N LEU A 126 -18.97 2.74 3.00
CA LEU A 126 -19.03 3.76 1.96
C LEU A 126 -18.38 3.26 0.67
N ASP A 127 -17.09 2.95 0.73
CA ASP A 127 -16.34 2.37 -0.38
C ASP A 127 -16.37 0.84 -0.32
N ILE A 128 -16.21 0.28 0.89
CA ILE A 128 -16.18 -1.17 1.14
C ILE A 128 -17.44 -1.57 1.90
N THR A 129 -18.44 -2.06 1.15
CA THR A 129 -19.68 -2.64 1.68
C THR A 129 -19.65 -4.17 1.62
N PRO A 130 -20.57 -4.88 2.30
CA PRO A 130 -20.73 -6.32 2.13
C PRO A 130 -20.97 -6.74 0.67
N GLU A 131 -21.78 -5.99 -0.09
CA GLU A 131 -22.07 -6.27 -1.50
C GLU A 131 -20.83 -6.08 -2.37
N PHE A 132 -20.09 -4.98 -2.15
CA PHE A 132 -18.80 -4.75 -2.78
C PHE A 132 -17.86 -5.93 -2.51
N SER A 133 -17.81 -6.41 -1.27
CA SER A 133 -16.91 -7.47 -0.83
C SER A 133 -17.28 -8.83 -1.43
N ALA A 134 -18.57 -9.17 -1.47
CA ALA A 134 -19.04 -10.39 -2.14
C ALA A 134 -18.73 -10.38 -3.64
N LYS A 135 -18.90 -9.24 -4.30
CA LYS A 135 -18.55 -9.05 -5.71
C LYS A 135 -17.03 -9.16 -5.93
N LEU A 136 -16.23 -8.53 -5.07
CA LEU A 136 -14.76 -8.61 -5.11
C LEU A 136 -14.27 -10.04 -4.88
N GLY A 137 -14.86 -10.77 -3.93
CA GLY A 137 -14.56 -12.17 -3.67
C GLY A 137 -14.87 -13.07 -4.86
N GLY A 138 -15.99 -12.83 -5.52
CA GLY A 138 -16.33 -13.52 -6.77
C GLY A 138 -15.36 -13.21 -7.91
N SER A 139 -14.95 -11.95 -8.06
CA SER A 139 -13.94 -11.60 -9.06
C SER A 139 -12.59 -12.27 -8.78
N TYR A 140 -12.13 -12.22 -7.54
CA TYR A 140 -10.89 -12.89 -7.12
C TYR A 140 -10.95 -14.41 -7.34
N GLY A 141 -12.02 -15.07 -6.90
CA GLY A 141 -12.23 -16.50 -7.13
C GLY A 141 -12.33 -16.86 -8.62
N GLY A 142 -12.84 -15.95 -9.45
CA GLY A 142 -12.87 -16.08 -10.90
C GLY A 142 -11.48 -16.17 -11.55
N THR A 143 -10.45 -15.58 -10.91
CA THR A 143 -9.06 -15.66 -11.39
C THR A 143 -8.36 -16.98 -11.09
N LEU A 144 -8.96 -17.81 -10.22
CA LEU A 144 -8.42 -19.08 -9.75
C LEU A 144 -9.10 -20.27 -10.44
N LYS A 145 -8.48 -21.45 -10.36
CA LYS A 145 -9.08 -22.69 -10.88
C LYS A 145 -10.13 -23.20 -9.89
N ARG A 146 -11.05 -24.04 -10.39
CA ARG A 146 -11.99 -24.74 -9.50
C ARG A 146 -11.22 -25.66 -8.56
N ASN A 147 -11.70 -25.78 -7.33
CA ASN A 147 -11.10 -26.55 -6.25
C ASN A 147 -9.74 -26.05 -5.76
N ASP A 148 -9.19 -24.96 -6.32
CA ASP A 148 -8.10 -24.25 -5.67
C ASP A 148 -8.54 -23.82 -4.28
N THR A 149 -7.60 -23.74 -3.35
CA THR A 149 -7.87 -23.32 -1.98
C THR A 149 -7.13 -22.02 -1.68
N VAL A 150 -7.80 -21.07 -1.03
CA VAL A 150 -7.21 -19.81 -0.55
C VAL A 150 -7.42 -19.64 0.94
N VAL A 151 -6.54 -18.88 1.59
CA VAL A 151 -6.67 -18.55 3.02
C VAL A 151 -7.21 -17.14 3.20
N ILE A 152 -8.24 -16.97 4.01
CA ILE A 152 -8.80 -15.66 4.32
C ILE A 152 -8.67 -15.40 5.81
N THR A 153 -8.11 -14.25 6.18
CA THR A 153 -7.88 -13.84 7.57
C THR A 153 -8.32 -12.39 7.78
N SER A 154 -8.50 -12.01 9.05
CA SER A 154 -8.81 -10.63 9.46
C SER A 154 -7.98 -10.21 10.67
N ASP A 155 -8.00 -8.93 11.03
CA ASP A 155 -7.47 -8.44 12.31
C ASP A 155 -8.41 -8.72 13.51
N GLY A 156 -9.52 -9.43 13.30
CA GLY A 156 -10.44 -9.90 14.33
C GLY A 156 -11.42 -8.85 14.87
N LEU A 157 -11.58 -7.71 14.18
CA LEU A 157 -12.58 -6.72 14.52
C LEU A 157 -13.94 -7.08 13.91
N PRO A 158 -15.08 -6.74 14.57
CA PRO A 158 -16.40 -7.06 14.04
C PRO A 158 -16.65 -6.56 12.60
N CYS A 159 -16.10 -5.39 12.27
CA CYS A 159 -16.22 -4.81 10.93
C CYS A 159 -15.45 -5.63 9.88
N THR A 160 -14.22 -6.07 10.16
CA THR A 160 -13.43 -6.87 9.24
C THR A 160 -14.00 -8.27 9.11
N ASP A 161 -14.56 -8.85 10.18
CA ASP A 161 -15.23 -10.16 10.12
C ASP A 161 -16.52 -10.15 9.30
N MET A 162 -17.31 -9.08 9.38
CA MET A 162 -18.48 -8.88 8.51
C MET A 162 -18.08 -8.85 7.03
N ILE A 163 -17.11 -8.00 6.69
CA ILE A 163 -16.60 -7.83 5.32
C ILE A 163 -15.94 -9.11 4.82
N LYS A 164 -15.18 -9.80 5.68
CA LYS A 164 -14.57 -11.10 5.41
C LYS A 164 -15.62 -12.14 5.04
N SER A 165 -16.70 -12.24 5.83
CA SER A 165 -17.77 -13.22 5.60
C SER A 165 -18.43 -13.02 4.22
N ALA A 166 -18.69 -11.77 3.84
CA ALA A 166 -19.22 -11.45 2.51
C ALA A 166 -18.24 -11.79 1.39
N PHE A 167 -16.95 -11.47 1.59
CA PHE A 167 -15.88 -11.80 0.64
C PHE A 167 -15.74 -13.32 0.41
N ILE A 168 -15.74 -14.10 1.50
CA ILE A 168 -15.71 -15.58 1.46
C ILE A 168 -16.89 -16.12 0.65
N SER A 169 -18.10 -15.62 0.91
CA SER A 169 -19.31 -16.03 0.15
C SER A 169 -19.14 -15.82 -1.36
N GLY A 170 -18.56 -14.68 -1.74
CA GLY A 170 -18.17 -14.38 -3.13
C GLY A 170 -17.25 -15.44 -3.72
N ILE A 171 -16.17 -15.80 -3.02
CA ILE A 171 -15.19 -16.80 -3.48
C ILE A 171 -15.82 -18.18 -3.66
N LEU A 172 -16.55 -18.66 -2.64
CA LEU A 172 -17.18 -19.99 -2.65
C LEU A 172 -18.14 -20.15 -3.84
N SER A 173 -18.82 -19.07 -4.22
CA SER A 173 -19.74 -19.05 -5.38
C SER A 173 -19.05 -19.33 -6.72
N THR A 174 -17.71 -19.28 -6.79
CA THR A 174 -16.92 -19.55 -8.00
C THR A 174 -16.39 -20.99 -8.09
N GLY A 175 -16.61 -21.78 -7.04
CA GLY A 175 -16.10 -23.15 -6.89
C GLY A 175 -14.66 -23.23 -6.38
N VAL A 176 -14.19 -22.17 -5.70
CA VAL A 176 -12.89 -22.10 -5.02
C VAL A 176 -13.12 -22.36 -3.53
N ASN A 177 -12.26 -23.17 -2.92
CA ASN A 177 -12.31 -23.50 -1.50
C ASN A 177 -11.63 -22.42 -0.65
N VAL A 178 -12.07 -22.30 0.59
CA VAL A 178 -11.54 -21.30 1.53
C VAL A 178 -11.18 -21.96 2.86
N TYR A 179 -9.96 -21.68 3.34
CA TYR A 179 -9.63 -21.77 4.77
C TYR A 179 -9.88 -20.41 5.43
N ASP A 180 -10.81 -20.35 6.38
CA ASP A 180 -10.95 -19.21 7.27
C ASP A 180 -9.91 -19.34 8.40
N GLY A 181 -8.86 -18.53 8.32
CA GLY A 181 -7.80 -18.45 9.31
C GLY A 181 -8.16 -17.58 10.52
N GLY A 182 -9.37 -17.02 10.58
CA GLY A 182 -9.83 -16.22 11.70
C GLY A 182 -9.02 -14.94 11.90
N MET A 183 -8.84 -14.57 13.16
CA MET A 183 -8.02 -13.44 13.58
C MET A 183 -6.53 -13.80 13.46
N ALA A 184 -5.79 -13.07 12.63
CA ALA A 184 -4.37 -13.28 12.38
C ALA A 184 -3.64 -11.95 12.14
N THR A 185 -2.31 -11.96 12.19
CA THR A 185 -1.48 -10.87 11.69
C THR A 185 -1.27 -11.01 10.18
N THR A 186 -0.77 -9.95 9.51
CA THR A 186 -0.43 -10.08 8.09
C THR A 186 0.66 -11.14 7.84
N PRO A 187 1.75 -11.23 8.65
CA PRO A 187 2.73 -12.29 8.49
C PRO A 187 2.18 -13.70 8.74
N MET A 188 1.30 -13.89 9.74
CA MET A 188 0.62 -15.18 9.95
C MET A 188 -0.17 -15.59 8.69
N SER A 189 -0.78 -14.63 8.00
CA SER A 189 -1.51 -14.88 6.76
C SER A 189 -0.56 -15.28 5.62
N ARG A 190 0.63 -14.68 5.54
CA ARG A 190 1.68 -15.08 4.58
C ARG A 190 2.20 -16.49 4.85
N TYR A 191 2.44 -16.79 6.13
CA TYR A 191 2.83 -18.12 6.59
C TYR A 191 1.76 -19.16 6.24
N ALA A 192 0.48 -18.84 6.46
CA ALA A 192 -0.64 -19.73 6.20
C ALA A 192 -0.68 -20.22 4.75
N VAL A 193 -0.34 -19.37 3.78
CA VAL A 193 -0.29 -19.75 2.36
C VAL A 193 0.64 -20.94 2.16
N ARG A 194 1.86 -20.86 2.71
CA ARG A 194 2.87 -21.91 2.54
C ARG A 194 2.53 -23.14 3.39
N ALA A 195 2.11 -22.92 4.64
CA ALA A 195 1.77 -24.00 5.58
C ALA A 195 0.60 -24.86 5.10
N LEU A 196 -0.39 -24.26 4.44
CA LEU A 196 -1.59 -24.94 3.94
C LEU A 196 -1.54 -25.25 2.44
N ALA A 197 -0.39 -25.01 1.79
CA ALA A 197 -0.21 -25.14 0.34
C ALA A 197 -1.34 -24.45 -0.48
N ALA A 198 -1.77 -23.28 -0.02
CA ALA A 198 -2.85 -22.52 -0.64
C ALA A 198 -2.36 -21.76 -1.88
N MET A 199 -3.27 -21.49 -2.82
CA MET A 199 -2.96 -20.75 -4.05
C MET A 199 -2.85 -19.23 -3.85
N GLY A 200 -3.24 -18.76 -2.67
CA GLY A 200 -3.14 -17.36 -2.26
C GLY A 200 -3.80 -17.12 -0.92
N ALA A 201 -3.69 -15.89 -0.44
CA ALA A 201 -4.40 -15.44 0.74
C ALA A 201 -4.90 -14.02 0.58
N VAL A 202 -5.94 -13.67 1.34
CA VAL A 202 -6.40 -12.30 1.50
C VAL A 202 -6.53 -11.99 2.98
N HIS A 203 -5.80 -10.95 3.41
CA HIS A 203 -5.85 -10.45 4.79
C HIS A 203 -6.60 -9.13 4.83
N LEU A 204 -7.66 -9.06 5.63
CA LEU A 204 -8.45 -7.86 5.85
C LEU A 204 -8.02 -7.18 7.14
N LYS A 205 -7.63 -5.90 7.05
CA LYS A 205 -7.20 -5.15 8.22
C LYS A 205 -7.77 -3.74 8.23
N THR A 206 -8.03 -3.19 9.42
CA THR A 206 -8.34 -1.76 9.54
C THR A 206 -7.05 -0.94 9.46
N ASP A 207 -7.15 0.29 8.98
CA ASP A 207 -6.02 1.22 8.90
C ASP A 207 -5.52 1.61 10.31
N MET A 208 -4.23 1.96 10.41
CA MET A 208 -3.58 2.35 11.67
C MET A 208 -4.15 3.67 12.21
N GLU A 209 -4.36 4.64 11.32
CA GLU A 209 -4.72 6.01 11.65
C GLU A 209 -6.24 6.21 11.66
N ASN A 210 -6.97 5.46 10.83
CA ASN A 210 -8.43 5.57 10.73
C ASN A 210 -9.15 4.20 10.78
N LYS A 211 -9.76 3.90 11.92
CA LYS A 211 -10.50 2.64 12.12
C LYS A 211 -11.71 2.44 11.20
N ASP A 212 -12.21 3.52 10.59
CA ASP A 212 -13.30 3.44 9.60
C ASP A 212 -12.77 3.07 8.21
N ARG A 213 -11.45 2.96 8.01
CA ARG A 213 -10.84 2.52 6.76
C ARG A 213 -10.36 1.09 6.86
N LEU A 214 -10.64 0.32 5.81
CA LEU A 214 -10.20 -1.06 5.63
C LEU A 214 -9.21 -1.16 4.48
N LEU A 215 -8.40 -2.21 4.52
CA LEU A 215 -7.50 -2.61 3.47
C LEU A 215 -7.62 -4.13 3.22
N PHE A 216 -7.94 -4.50 1.98
CA PHE A 216 -7.74 -5.87 1.51
C PHE A 216 -6.31 -6.04 0.99
N LYS A 217 -5.55 -6.94 1.62
CA LYS A 217 -4.19 -7.26 1.18
C LYS A 217 -4.14 -8.65 0.56
N PHE A 218 -3.82 -8.70 -0.73
CA PHE A 218 -3.83 -9.92 -1.53
C PHE A 218 -2.43 -10.52 -1.67
N MET A 219 -2.35 -11.84 -1.52
CA MET A 219 -1.12 -12.62 -1.59
C MET A 219 -1.28 -13.77 -2.59
N ASN A 220 -0.20 -14.10 -3.30
CA ASN A 220 -0.14 -15.25 -4.20
C ASN A 220 0.28 -16.54 -3.44
N GLY A 221 0.37 -17.66 -4.15
CA GLY A 221 0.74 -18.97 -3.58
C GLY A 221 2.15 -19.08 -2.99
N LYS A 222 3.00 -18.05 -3.12
CA LYS A 222 4.31 -17.96 -2.44
C LYS A 222 4.23 -17.20 -1.11
N GLY A 223 3.07 -16.63 -0.77
CA GLY A 223 2.87 -15.77 0.41
C GLY A 223 3.37 -14.32 0.21
N VAL A 224 3.70 -13.94 -1.02
CA VAL A 224 4.09 -12.56 -1.39
C VAL A 224 2.91 -11.82 -2.00
N ASN A 225 2.97 -10.49 -2.08
CA ASN A 225 1.89 -9.70 -2.67
C ASN A 225 1.63 -10.12 -4.14
N ILE A 226 0.37 -10.09 -4.57
CA ILE A 226 0.01 -10.38 -5.98
C ILE A 226 0.60 -9.34 -6.94
N ASP A 227 0.76 -9.72 -8.20
CA ASP A 227 1.29 -8.83 -9.23
C ASP A 227 0.26 -7.94 -9.91
N ARG A 228 0.73 -6.85 -10.54
CA ARG A 228 -0.14 -5.93 -11.30
C ARG A 228 -0.99 -6.63 -12.36
N ASN A 229 -0.52 -7.76 -12.91
CA ASN A 229 -1.30 -8.54 -13.86
C ASN A 229 -2.47 -9.25 -13.17
N SER A 230 -2.26 -9.82 -11.99
CA SER A 230 -3.31 -10.42 -11.17
C SER A 230 -4.30 -9.35 -10.67
N GLU A 231 -3.81 -8.19 -10.22
CA GLU A 231 -4.66 -7.06 -9.83
C GLU A 231 -5.60 -6.65 -10.98
N ARG A 232 -5.06 -6.46 -12.19
CA ARG A 232 -5.86 -6.12 -13.39
C ARG A 232 -6.89 -7.17 -13.75
N LYS A 233 -6.59 -8.47 -13.55
CA LYS A 233 -7.56 -9.55 -13.77
C LYS A 233 -8.71 -9.46 -12.77
N ILE A 234 -8.41 -9.20 -11.50
CA ILE A 234 -9.42 -9.01 -10.45
C ILE A 234 -10.23 -7.74 -10.70
N GLU A 235 -9.60 -6.62 -11.09
CA GLU A 235 -10.32 -5.39 -11.46
C GLU A 235 -11.20 -5.59 -12.68
N GLY A 236 -10.68 -6.26 -13.72
CA GLY A 236 -11.42 -6.57 -14.94
C GLY A 236 -12.68 -7.38 -14.64
N GLY A 237 -12.56 -8.48 -13.90
CA GLY A 237 -13.71 -9.29 -13.47
C GLY A 237 -14.68 -8.50 -12.58
N PHE A 238 -14.17 -7.60 -11.74
CA PHE A 238 -15.01 -6.78 -10.87
C PHE A 238 -15.81 -5.75 -11.68
N PHE A 239 -15.19 -4.98 -12.55
CA PHE A 239 -15.87 -3.92 -13.30
C PHE A 239 -16.79 -4.46 -14.39
N LEU A 240 -16.41 -5.58 -15.03
CA LEU A 240 -17.24 -6.25 -16.04
C LEU A 240 -18.34 -7.10 -15.42
N GLU A 241 -18.25 -7.39 -14.12
CA GLU A 241 -19.08 -8.39 -13.42
C GLU A 241 -19.05 -9.78 -14.06
N ASP A 242 -18.01 -10.03 -14.86
CA ASP A 242 -17.82 -11.27 -15.59
C ASP A 242 -16.82 -12.15 -14.85
N PHE A 243 -17.36 -13.01 -14.00
CA PHE A 243 -16.61 -14.04 -13.31
C PHE A 243 -17.43 -15.29 -13.14
N ARG A 244 -16.72 -16.42 -13.12
CA ARG A 244 -17.29 -17.75 -13.10
C ARG A 244 -18.23 -17.94 -11.91
N ARG A 245 -19.43 -18.45 -12.17
CA ARG A 245 -20.34 -19.00 -11.15
C ARG A 245 -20.30 -20.53 -11.17
N ALA A 246 -20.15 -21.13 -10.01
CA ALA A 246 -20.21 -22.57 -9.84
C ALA A 246 -21.65 -23.07 -9.94
N LYS A 247 -21.80 -24.30 -10.44
CA LYS A 247 -23.06 -25.05 -10.29
C LYS A 247 -23.24 -25.43 -8.83
N THR A 248 -24.48 -25.68 -8.41
CA THR A 248 -24.82 -26.05 -7.03
C THR A 248 -23.96 -27.20 -6.48
N SER A 249 -23.67 -28.22 -7.29
CA SER A 249 -22.84 -29.38 -6.93
C SER A 249 -21.34 -29.11 -6.84
N SER A 250 -20.90 -27.89 -7.16
CA SER A 250 -19.49 -27.51 -7.26
C SER A 250 -19.20 -26.17 -6.58
N ILE A 251 -20.06 -25.76 -5.65
CA ILE A 251 -19.80 -24.65 -4.74
C ILE A 251 -18.58 -25.01 -3.90
N GLY A 252 -17.70 -24.04 -3.67
CA GLY A 252 -16.50 -24.25 -2.87
C GLY A 252 -16.82 -24.61 -1.42
N HIS A 253 -15.86 -25.25 -0.76
CA HIS A 253 -15.95 -25.59 0.65
C HIS A 253 -15.30 -24.52 1.53
N LEU A 254 -15.90 -24.30 2.71
CA LEU A 254 -15.34 -23.48 3.77
C LEU A 254 -14.84 -24.38 4.90
N TRP A 255 -13.57 -24.25 5.25
CA TRP A 255 -12.95 -24.94 6.38
C TRP A 255 -12.37 -23.92 7.36
N GLY A 256 -12.39 -24.21 8.65
CA GLY A 256 -11.66 -23.42 9.64
C GLY A 256 -10.19 -23.84 9.72
N ALA A 257 -9.31 -22.90 10.02
CA ALA A 257 -7.91 -23.17 10.38
C ALA A 257 -7.61 -22.72 11.83
N PRO A 258 -8.22 -23.37 12.85
CA PRO A 258 -8.16 -22.90 14.24
C PRO A 258 -6.75 -22.95 14.85
N HIS A 259 -5.85 -23.78 14.30
CA HIS A 259 -4.48 -23.95 14.78
C HIS A 259 -3.44 -23.10 14.02
N LEU A 260 -3.87 -22.16 13.17
CA LEU A 260 -2.96 -21.36 12.37
C LEU A 260 -1.96 -20.58 13.24
N LYS A 261 -2.46 -19.98 14.33
CA LYS A 261 -1.65 -19.18 15.25
C LYS A 261 -0.60 -20.05 15.97
N GLU A 262 -1.01 -21.18 16.53
CA GLU A 262 -0.11 -22.11 17.22
C GLU A 262 0.93 -22.69 16.25
N SER A 263 0.51 -23.09 15.04
CA SER A 263 1.41 -23.57 13.98
C SER A 263 2.46 -22.52 13.60
N TYR A 264 2.06 -21.25 13.49
CA TYR A 264 2.98 -20.15 13.23
C TYR A 264 4.01 -19.98 14.36
N ILE A 265 3.54 -19.97 15.61
CA ILE A 265 4.41 -19.81 16.79
C ILE A 265 5.40 -20.97 16.88
N ASP A 266 4.95 -22.21 16.71
CA ASP A 266 5.80 -23.39 16.81
C ASP A 266 6.82 -23.45 15.67
N ASN A 267 6.45 -23.03 14.47
CA ASN A 267 7.40 -22.90 13.36
C ASN A 267 8.46 -21.83 13.64
N LEU A 268 8.07 -20.69 14.22
CA LEU A 268 9.00 -19.62 14.58
C LEU A 268 9.98 -20.12 15.64
N VAL A 269 9.49 -20.62 16.77
CA VAL A 269 10.33 -21.11 17.87
C VAL A 269 11.23 -22.26 17.40
N GLY A 270 10.71 -23.17 16.58
CA GLY A 270 11.49 -24.28 16.02
C GLY A 270 12.55 -23.87 15.00
N SER A 271 12.53 -22.63 14.50
CA SER A 271 13.55 -22.12 13.58
C SER A 271 14.77 -21.51 14.27
N VAL A 272 14.74 -21.38 15.60
CA VAL A 272 15.69 -20.60 16.39
C VAL A 272 16.57 -21.54 17.22
N ASP A 273 17.85 -21.25 17.31
CA ASP A 273 18.74 -21.91 18.26
C ASP A 273 18.55 -21.37 19.69
N VAL A 274 17.53 -21.91 20.36
CA VAL A 274 17.08 -21.52 21.69
C VAL A 274 18.17 -21.66 22.76
N GLU A 275 19.16 -22.54 22.57
CA GLU A 275 20.23 -22.75 23.55
C GLU A 275 21.15 -21.53 23.65
N TYR A 276 21.48 -20.88 22.53
CA TYR A 276 22.26 -19.64 22.56
C TYR A 276 21.49 -18.49 23.24
N VAL A 277 20.20 -18.38 22.95
CA VAL A 277 19.35 -17.32 23.53
C VAL A 277 19.19 -17.51 25.03
N LYS A 278 18.87 -18.72 25.49
CA LYS A 278 18.80 -19.05 26.92
C LYS A 278 20.11 -18.83 27.66
N LYS A 279 21.25 -19.07 27.03
CA LYS A 279 22.56 -18.80 27.64
C LYS A 279 22.85 -17.31 27.78
N ALA A 280 22.38 -16.50 26.83
CA ALA A 280 22.56 -15.06 26.86
C ALA A 280 21.57 -14.35 27.80
N GLU A 281 20.42 -14.98 28.10
CA GLU A 281 19.33 -14.44 28.94
C GLU A 281 18.94 -12.98 28.59
N PRO A 282 18.71 -12.66 27.29
CA PRO A 282 18.53 -11.27 26.87
C PRO A 282 17.25 -10.67 27.48
N LYS A 283 17.36 -9.44 27.99
CA LYS A 283 16.25 -8.69 28.56
C LYS A 283 15.77 -7.64 27.57
N ILE A 284 14.50 -7.72 27.16
CA ILE A 284 13.96 -6.91 26.06
C ILE A 284 12.69 -6.20 26.53
N VAL A 285 12.62 -4.90 26.27
CA VAL A 285 11.39 -4.12 26.45
C VAL A 285 10.57 -4.22 25.16
N ILE A 286 9.28 -4.55 25.27
CA ILE A 286 8.41 -4.67 24.08
C ILE A 286 7.19 -3.77 24.17
N SER A 287 6.76 -3.25 23.02
CA SER A 287 5.48 -2.55 22.90
C SER A 287 4.81 -2.75 21.54
N SER A 288 3.48 -2.90 21.57
CA SER A 288 2.65 -2.87 20.37
C SER A 288 1.29 -2.24 20.66
N GLN A 289 0.68 -1.64 19.64
CA GLN A 289 -0.70 -1.17 19.70
C GLN A 289 -1.73 -2.23 19.30
N GLY A 290 -1.27 -3.41 18.84
CA GLY A 290 -2.14 -4.54 18.47
C GLY A 290 -2.37 -5.49 19.64
N SER A 291 -3.65 -5.78 19.96
CA SER A 291 -3.99 -6.77 21.00
C SER A 291 -3.46 -8.15 20.67
N LEU A 292 -3.58 -8.59 19.41
CA LEU A 292 -3.06 -9.89 18.98
C LEU A 292 -1.55 -10.00 19.15
N VAL A 293 -0.81 -8.97 18.69
CA VAL A 293 0.66 -8.92 18.78
C VAL A 293 1.10 -8.94 20.25
N ASN A 294 0.52 -8.10 21.10
CA ASN A 294 0.84 -8.10 22.54
C ASN A 294 0.59 -9.46 23.21
N ASN A 295 -0.49 -10.15 22.82
CA ASN A 295 -0.85 -11.43 23.43
C ASN A 295 0.08 -12.59 23.02
N ILE A 296 0.77 -12.49 21.89
CA ILE A 296 1.65 -13.56 21.40
C ILE A 296 3.13 -13.24 21.61
N LEU A 297 3.53 -11.97 21.58
CA LEU A 297 4.94 -11.57 21.56
C LEU A 297 5.68 -11.96 22.83
N GLY A 298 5.11 -11.68 24.00
CA GLY A 298 5.68 -12.06 25.30
C GLY A 298 5.91 -13.58 25.40
N PRO A 299 4.85 -14.40 25.24
CA PRO A 299 5.00 -15.86 25.28
C PRO A 299 5.99 -16.43 24.26
N ILE A 300 6.10 -15.86 23.05
CA ILE A 300 7.09 -16.29 22.06
C ILE A 300 8.51 -16.02 22.57
N LEU A 301 8.78 -14.80 23.04
CA LEU A 301 10.10 -14.38 23.51
C LEU A 301 10.53 -15.15 24.78
N GLU A 302 9.60 -15.38 25.71
CA GLU A 302 9.86 -16.22 26.89
C GLU A 302 10.18 -17.67 26.50
N ARG A 303 9.46 -18.25 25.51
CA ARG A 303 9.72 -19.61 25.02
C ARG A 303 11.12 -19.76 24.39
N VAL A 304 11.66 -18.71 23.77
CA VAL A 304 13.03 -18.74 23.21
C VAL A 304 14.10 -18.39 24.25
N GLY A 305 13.73 -17.96 25.46
CA GLY A 305 14.66 -17.71 26.56
C GLY A 305 14.95 -16.24 26.88
N CYS A 306 14.12 -15.31 26.41
CA CYS A 306 14.24 -13.90 26.75
C CYS A 306 13.54 -13.56 28.07
N HIS A 307 14.04 -12.55 28.77
CA HIS A 307 13.30 -11.82 29.80
C HIS A 307 12.54 -10.66 29.16
N VAL A 308 11.21 -10.67 29.25
CA VAL A 308 10.37 -9.70 28.54
C VAL A 308 9.78 -8.69 29.52
N VAL A 309 9.90 -7.41 29.19
CA VAL A 309 9.20 -6.33 29.90
C VAL A 309 8.19 -5.69 28.95
N PRO A 310 6.89 -6.00 29.07
CA PRO A 310 5.87 -5.35 28.27
C PRO A 310 5.61 -3.93 28.77
N VAL A 311 5.67 -2.95 27.88
CA VAL A 311 5.37 -1.54 28.17
C VAL A 311 4.21 -1.07 27.32
N LYS A 312 3.23 -0.48 28.00
CA LYS A 312 2.12 0.20 27.34
C LYS A 312 2.50 1.66 27.13
N ALA A 313 3.13 1.95 26.00
CA ALA A 313 3.52 3.29 25.65
C ALA A 313 2.31 4.19 25.35
N ASN A 314 2.37 5.43 25.81
CA ASN A 314 1.36 6.44 25.57
C ASN A 314 1.68 7.19 24.27
N GLY A 315 0.81 7.09 23.26
CA GLY A 315 0.97 7.79 21.99
C GLY A 315 0.27 7.08 20.84
N GLN A 316 0.33 7.66 19.64
CA GLN A 316 -0.11 7.00 18.39
C GLN A 316 1.14 6.59 17.60
N MET A 317 1.20 5.33 17.16
CA MET A 317 2.26 4.87 16.26
C MET A 317 1.89 5.26 14.82
N ASN A 318 2.71 6.10 14.20
CA ASN A 318 2.59 6.44 12.79
C ASN A 318 3.75 5.83 12.02
N PHE A 319 3.48 4.68 11.42
CA PHE A 319 4.37 3.98 10.50
C PHE A 319 4.21 4.58 9.09
N ASN A 320 4.88 5.69 8.81
CA ASN A 320 4.88 6.32 7.49
C ASN A 320 6.27 6.21 6.84
N LYS A 321 6.43 5.26 5.93
CA LYS A 321 7.69 5.04 5.20
C LYS A 321 8.18 6.32 4.52
N GLY A 322 9.39 6.75 4.87
CA GLY A 322 10.04 7.92 4.28
C GLY A 322 9.70 9.27 4.91
N LYS A 323 9.03 9.29 6.07
CA LYS A 323 9.03 10.44 6.98
C LYS A 323 9.63 9.98 8.31
N PRO A 324 10.42 10.81 9.01
CA PRO A 324 10.76 10.53 10.40
C PRO A 324 9.44 10.30 11.13
N SER A 325 9.25 9.09 11.65
CA SER A 325 8.06 8.76 12.40
C SER A 325 8.07 9.69 13.62
N ILE A 326 7.18 10.70 13.62
CA ILE A 326 7.05 11.63 14.75
C ILE A 326 6.31 10.85 15.84
N GLN A 327 7.00 9.88 16.45
CA GLN A 327 6.52 9.05 17.56
C GLN A 327 6.93 9.66 18.90
N LYS A 328 6.90 11.00 18.98
CA LYS A 328 7.22 11.74 20.21
C LYS A 328 6.27 11.24 21.31
N GLY A 329 6.83 10.61 22.33
CA GLY A 329 6.10 9.94 23.43
C GLY A 329 6.38 8.44 23.53
N ILE A 330 6.17 7.66 22.45
CA ILE A 330 6.32 6.20 22.53
C ILE A 330 7.78 5.80 22.72
N TYR A 331 8.69 6.42 21.99
CA TYR A 331 10.11 6.12 22.14
C TYR A 331 10.66 6.54 23.50
N GLU A 332 10.15 7.64 24.06
CA GLU A 332 10.56 8.13 25.37
C GLU A 332 10.17 7.13 26.47
N ASP A 333 8.92 6.66 26.47
CA ASP A 333 8.43 5.64 27.41
C ASP A 333 9.25 4.34 27.33
N ILE A 334 9.59 3.91 26.10
CA ILE A 334 10.36 2.68 25.88
C ILE A 334 11.82 2.86 26.30
N MET A 335 12.43 3.99 25.98
CA MET A 335 13.80 4.29 26.40
C MET A 335 13.92 4.41 27.93
N GLU A 336 12.94 5.05 28.58
CA GLU A 336 12.88 5.13 30.04
C GLU A 336 12.78 3.73 30.65
N ALA A 337 11.90 2.88 30.11
CA ALA A 337 11.76 1.50 30.57
C ALA A 337 13.04 0.68 30.32
N VAL A 338 13.69 0.82 29.16
CA VAL A 338 14.96 0.14 28.87
C VAL A 338 16.02 0.53 29.89
N ALA A 339 16.14 1.82 30.22
CA ALA A 339 17.09 2.31 31.21
C ALA A 339 16.73 1.84 32.65
N ALA A 340 15.47 1.94 33.05
CA ALA A 340 14.99 1.56 34.38
C ALA A 340 15.17 0.06 34.64
N GLU A 341 14.86 -0.77 33.64
CA GLU A 341 14.92 -2.22 33.71
C GLU A 341 16.31 -2.78 33.39
N LYS A 342 17.24 -1.93 32.94
CA LYS A 342 18.56 -2.34 32.41
C LYS A 342 18.41 -3.42 31.32
N ALA A 343 17.45 -3.21 30.43
CA ALA A 343 17.23 -4.08 29.29
C ALA A 343 18.32 -3.87 28.22
N ASP A 344 18.57 -4.88 27.41
CA ASP A 344 19.55 -4.83 26.32
C ASP A 344 19.11 -3.87 25.20
N PHE A 345 17.81 -3.89 24.87
CA PHE A 345 17.18 -2.98 23.91
C PHE A 345 15.64 -3.02 24.03
N GLY A 346 14.99 -2.07 23.36
CA GLY A 346 13.55 -2.00 23.19
C GLY A 346 13.10 -2.36 21.77
N ALA A 347 11.93 -2.94 21.63
CA ALA A 347 11.32 -3.30 20.35
C ALA A 347 9.87 -2.82 20.28
N VAL A 348 9.55 -2.11 19.21
CA VAL A 348 8.21 -1.59 18.91
C VAL A 348 7.68 -2.28 17.65
N ILE A 349 6.53 -2.95 17.77
CA ILE A 349 5.90 -3.66 16.65
C ILE A 349 4.53 -3.06 16.34
N ASP A 350 4.25 -2.83 15.06
CA ASP A 350 2.94 -2.34 14.61
C ASP A 350 1.81 -3.32 14.92
N ARG A 351 0.56 -2.85 14.86
CA ARG A 351 -0.59 -3.69 15.24
C ARG A 351 -0.79 -4.89 14.31
N HIS A 352 -0.22 -4.87 13.09
CA HIS A 352 -0.39 -5.92 12.09
C HIS A 352 0.80 -6.87 12.01
N GLY A 353 1.86 -6.65 12.80
CA GLY A 353 3.06 -7.47 12.88
C GLY A 353 3.99 -7.38 11.66
N GLU A 354 3.85 -6.36 10.80
CA GLU A 354 4.69 -6.18 9.61
C GLU A 354 5.89 -5.25 9.84
N GLU A 355 5.81 -4.32 10.79
CA GLU A 355 6.83 -3.29 10.99
C GLU A 355 7.44 -3.36 12.39
N LEU A 356 8.77 -3.22 12.45
CA LEU A 356 9.59 -3.33 13.65
C LEU A 356 10.52 -2.12 13.73
N GLU A 357 10.53 -1.46 14.87
CA GLU A 357 11.52 -0.44 15.22
C GLU A 357 12.26 -0.88 16.48
N LEU A 358 13.58 -0.72 16.49
CA LEU A 358 14.41 -1.09 17.63
C LEU A 358 14.96 0.17 18.29
N LEU A 359 15.07 0.13 19.60
CA LEU A 359 15.63 1.21 20.40
C LEU A 359 16.79 0.65 21.21
N ASP A 360 17.99 1.16 20.98
CA ASP A 360 19.16 0.68 21.73
C ASP A 360 19.19 1.26 23.16
N GLY A 361 19.98 0.66 24.05
CA GLY A 361 20.15 1.15 25.43
C GLY A 361 20.84 2.51 25.55
N ARG A 362 21.26 3.14 24.44
CA ARG A 362 21.89 4.47 24.38
C ARG A 362 20.94 5.55 23.84
N GLY A 363 19.71 5.17 23.49
CA GLY A 363 18.67 6.07 22.99
C GLY A 363 18.68 6.30 21.48
N SER A 364 19.38 5.45 20.72
CA SER A 364 19.36 5.46 19.26
C SER A 364 18.18 4.64 18.76
N VAL A 365 17.40 5.23 17.85
CA VAL A 365 16.29 4.55 17.18
C VAL A 365 16.78 3.98 15.86
N VAL A 366 16.58 2.68 15.67
CA VAL A 366 16.82 1.97 14.42
C VAL A 366 15.52 1.98 13.60
N ALA A 367 15.36 3.04 12.82
CA ALA A 367 14.22 3.22 11.91
C ALA A 367 14.52 2.70 10.49
N ASP A 368 13.50 2.68 9.62
CA ASP A 368 13.44 2.11 8.26
C ASP A 368 14.77 1.89 7.52
N ASP A 369 15.56 2.95 7.28
CA ASP A 369 16.78 2.89 6.48
C ASP A 369 17.91 2.18 7.24
N LEU A 370 18.12 2.53 8.51
CA LEU A 370 19.10 1.87 9.36
C LEU A 370 18.71 0.41 9.65
N PHE A 371 17.41 0.13 9.78
CA PHE A 371 16.90 -1.24 9.89
C PHE A 371 17.20 -2.07 8.63
N MET A 372 17.12 -1.46 7.45
CA MET A 372 17.50 -2.11 6.20
C MET A 372 19.01 -2.43 6.15
N VAL A 373 19.86 -1.52 6.64
CA VAL A 373 21.31 -1.76 6.74
C VAL A 373 21.61 -2.84 7.78
N LEU A 374 20.96 -2.81 8.94
CA LEU A 374 21.06 -3.80 10.00
C LEU A 374 20.69 -5.21 9.49
N THR A 375 19.54 -5.34 8.83
CA THR A 375 19.10 -6.64 8.29
C THR A 375 20.04 -7.15 7.20
N ALA A 376 20.56 -6.28 6.34
CA ALA A 376 21.57 -6.65 5.35
C ALA A 376 22.86 -7.16 6.02
N MET A 377 23.35 -6.45 7.04
CA MET A 377 24.54 -6.85 7.79
C MET A 377 24.36 -8.19 8.52
N ILE A 378 23.18 -8.43 9.12
CA ILE A 378 22.86 -9.73 9.74
C ILE A 378 22.94 -10.84 8.69
N ILE A 379 22.37 -10.65 7.50
CA ILE A 379 22.41 -11.65 6.42
C ILE A 379 23.86 -11.91 5.97
N PHE A 380 24.66 -10.86 5.79
CA PHE A 380 26.05 -10.99 5.36
C PHE A 380 26.95 -11.66 6.42
N LYS A 381 26.69 -11.45 7.72
CA LYS A 381 27.40 -12.14 8.80
C LYS A 381 26.89 -13.57 9.02
N ALA A 382 25.62 -13.85 8.73
CA ALA A 382 25.02 -15.17 8.90
C ALA A 382 25.37 -16.13 7.77
N ARG A 383 25.56 -15.63 6.53
CA ARG A 383 25.78 -16.45 5.33
C ARG A 383 27.11 -16.14 4.66
N GLU A 384 27.86 -17.18 4.32
CA GLU A 384 29.04 -17.02 3.47
C GLU A 384 28.61 -16.58 2.05
N ARG A 385 29.14 -15.45 1.57
CA ARG A 385 28.77 -14.86 0.27
C ARG A 385 27.26 -14.60 0.09
N GLY A 386 26.59 -14.21 1.18
CA GLY A 386 25.16 -13.89 1.17
C GLY A 386 24.80 -12.82 0.13
N SER A 387 23.62 -12.96 -0.48
CA SER A 387 23.02 -11.95 -1.37
C SER A 387 21.86 -11.26 -0.66
N VAL A 388 21.79 -9.93 -0.74
CA VAL A 388 20.69 -9.14 -0.17
C VAL A 388 20.02 -8.33 -1.28
N VAL A 389 18.69 -8.42 -1.33
CA VAL A 389 17.86 -7.65 -2.25
C VAL A 389 17.45 -6.34 -1.61
N VAL A 390 17.72 -5.20 -2.23
CA VAL A 390 17.32 -3.90 -1.68
C VAL A 390 16.65 -3.03 -2.75
N PRO A 391 15.72 -2.13 -2.39
CA PRO A 391 15.16 -1.21 -3.35
C PRO A 391 16.18 -0.16 -3.82
N VAL A 392 15.93 0.50 -4.94
CA VAL A 392 16.82 1.55 -5.50
C VAL A 392 17.03 2.74 -4.56
N ASN A 393 16.10 3.01 -3.65
CA ASN A 393 16.21 4.06 -2.64
C ASN A 393 16.96 3.64 -1.38
N ALA A 394 17.42 2.37 -1.29
CA ALA A 394 18.19 1.89 -0.15
C ALA A 394 19.57 2.55 -0.07
N PRO A 395 20.09 2.77 1.15
CA PRO A 395 21.40 3.36 1.38
C PRO A 395 22.54 2.64 0.64
N GLY A 396 23.48 3.40 0.08
CA GLY A 396 24.70 2.94 -0.59
C GLY A 396 25.74 2.35 0.37
N VAL A 397 25.59 2.58 1.68
CA VAL A 397 26.41 1.93 2.71
C VAL A 397 26.26 0.41 2.69
N ILE A 398 25.12 -0.11 2.22
CA ILE A 398 24.88 -1.56 2.13
C ILE A 398 25.89 -2.23 1.20
N GLU A 399 26.28 -1.58 0.08
CA GLU A 399 27.35 -2.07 -0.78
C GLU A 399 28.73 -2.06 -0.10
N LYS A 400 28.99 -1.09 0.79
CA LYS A 400 30.25 -1.05 1.57
C LYS A 400 30.29 -2.21 2.56
N VAL A 401 29.20 -2.46 3.28
CA VAL A 401 29.06 -3.60 4.20
C VAL A 401 29.17 -4.92 3.43
N ALA A 402 28.49 -5.06 2.29
CA ALA A 402 28.56 -6.26 1.46
C ALA A 402 30.02 -6.61 1.06
N LYS A 403 30.82 -5.62 0.66
CA LYS A 403 32.24 -5.82 0.33
C LYS A 403 33.07 -6.34 1.50
N GLN A 404 32.77 -5.93 2.74
CA GLN A 404 33.48 -6.41 3.93
C GLN A 404 33.27 -7.90 4.18
N TYR A 405 32.10 -8.43 3.80
CA TYR A 405 31.68 -9.80 4.05
C TYR A 405 31.63 -10.67 2.77
N ASN A 406 32.24 -10.21 1.67
CA ASN A 406 32.17 -10.86 0.35
C ASN A 406 30.74 -11.16 -0.13
N GLY A 407 29.78 -10.34 0.28
CA GLY A 407 28.37 -10.44 -0.09
C GLY A 407 28.05 -9.68 -1.37
N GLN A 408 26.83 -9.90 -1.88
CA GLN A 408 26.32 -9.26 -3.09
C GLN A 408 25.04 -8.46 -2.78
N VAL A 409 24.94 -7.26 -3.34
CA VAL A 409 23.72 -6.43 -3.30
C VAL A 409 23.00 -6.52 -4.63
N ILE A 410 21.70 -6.80 -4.59
CA ILE A 410 20.83 -6.89 -5.76
C ILE A 410 19.77 -5.80 -5.66
N ARG A 411 19.85 -4.77 -6.51
CA ARG A 411 18.88 -3.68 -6.51
C ARG A 411 17.61 -4.03 -7.31
N THR A 412 16.46 -3.59 -6.81
CA THR A 412 15.14 -3.77 -7.45
C THR A 412 14.26 -2.53 -7.27
N LYS A 413 13.07 -2.54 -7.88
CA LYS A 413 12.08 -1.45 -7.78
C LYS A 413 11.62 -1.24 -6.34
N THR A 414 11.12 -0.04 -6.02
CA THR A 414 10.70 0.33 -4.66
C THR A 414 9.33 -0.23 -4.27
N SER A 415 8.61 -0.86 -5.21
CA SER A 415 7.32 -1.48 -4.89
C SER A 415 7.53 -2.69 -3.97
N PRO A 416 6.79 -2.82 -2.86
CA PRO A 416 6.95 -3.95 -1.93
C PRO A 416 6.85 -5.31 -2.62
N GLN A 417 5.99 -5.40 -3.63
CA GLN A 417 5.81 -6.59 -4.43
C GLN A 417 7.05 -6.98 -5.25
N ALA A 418 7.74 -6.00 -5.86
CA ALA A 418 8.95 -6.26 -6.63
C ALA A 418 10.10 -6.72 -5.71
N ILE A 419 10.20 -6.15 -4.51
CA ILE A 419 11.18 -6.55 -3.50
C ILE A 419 10.89 -7.98 -3.05
N MET A 420 9.66 -8.27 -2.58
CA MET A 420 9.29 -9.61 -2.13
C MET A 420 9.52 -10.67 -3.20
N ASN A 421 9.09 -10.42 -4.46
CA ASN A 421 9.31 -11.36 -5.55
C ASN A 421 10.81 -11.63 -5.77
N ARG A 422 11.62 -10.56 -5.77
CA ARG A 422 13.05 -10.70 -6.01
C ARG A 422 13.77 -11.40 -4.84
N VAL A 423 13.33 -11.18 -3.60
CA VAL A 423 13.81 -11.93 -2.43
C VAL A 423 13.50 -13.43 -2.58
N MET A 424 12.27 -13.78 -2.97
CA MET A 424 11.89 -15.19 -3.19
C MET A 424 12.72 -15.83 -4.32
N GLU A 425 12.94 -15.12 -5.43
CA GLU A 425 13.77 -15.63 -6.54
C GLU A 425 15.22 -15.89 -6.12
N VAL A 426 15.81 -14.99 -5.34
CA VAL A 426 17.19 -15.13 -4.86
C VAL A 426 17.29 -16.27 -3.83
N ASP A 427 16.31 -16.41 -2.94
CA ASP A 427 16.29 -17.51 -1.96
C ASP A 427 16.05 -18.88 -2.63
N GLU A 428 15.21 -18.95 -3.68
CA GLU A 428 15.01 -20.19 -4.45
C GLU A 428 16.28 -20.70 -5.14
N LEU A 429 17.20 -19.79 -5.49
CA LEU A 429 18.50 -20.08 -6.09
C LEU A 429 19.61 -20.32 -5.05
N SER A 430 19.36 -19.99 -3.78
CA SER A 430 20.29 -20.19 -2.67
C SER A 430 20.38 -21.67 -2.30
N GLU A 431 21.57 -22.11 -1.86
CA GLU A 431 21.75 -23.43 -1.26
C GLU A 431 21.03 -23.52 0.09
N GLU A 432 20.95 -22.40 0.83
CA GLU A 432 20.25 -22.25 2.10
C GLU A 432 18.89 -21.58 1.90
N LYS A 433 17.81 -22.37 1.92
CA LYS A 433 16.41 -21.93 1.68
C LYS A 433 15.69 -21.61 2.98
N GLU A 434 16.13 -20.57 3.67
CA GLU A 434 15.59 -20.19 4.98
C GLU A 434 14.65 -18.98 4.94
N LEU A 435 14.51 -18.30 3.78
CA LEU A 435 13.73 -17.07 3.65
C LEU A 435 14.14 -15.98 4.66
N LEU A 436 15.38 -15.98 5.15
CA LEU A 436 15.84 -15.12 6.24
C LEU A 436 15.57 -13.64 5.96
N GLN A 437 15.93 -13.17 4.76
CA GLN A 437 15.67 -11.78 4.38
C GLN A 437 14.17 -11.45 4.38
N PHE A 438 13.35 -12.35 3.85
CA PHE A 438 11.90 -12.15 3.80
C PHE A 438 11.32 -12.02 5.20
N LEU A 439 11.74 -12.89 6.12
CA LEU A 439 11.31 -12.90 7.51
C LEU A 439 11.75 -11.64 8.25
N LEU A 440 13.02 -11.22 8.08
CA LEU A 440 13.55 -10.00 8.68
C LEU A 440 12.82 -8.71 8.22
N GLN A 441 12.31 -8.68 6.98
CA GLN A 441 11.73 -7.46 6.38
C GLN A 441 10.21 -7.39 6.39
N TYR A 442 9.51 -8.53 6.49
CA TYR A 442 8.05 -8.59 6.31
C TYR A 442 7.31 -9.36 7.41
N ASP A 443 8.03 -9.80 8.44
CA ASP A 443 7.48 -10.40 9.65
C ASP A 443 8.20 -9.84 10.87
N ALA A 444 7.67 -8.79 11.48
CA ALA A 444 8.29 -8.09 12.60
C ALA A 444 8.52 -9.00 13.82
N ILE A 445 7.62 -9.96 14.04
CA ILE A 445 7.71 -10.89 15.17
C ILE A 445 8.87 -11.87 14.92
N TYR A 446 8.93 -12.43 13.71
CA TYR A 446 10.02 -13.32 13.31
C TYR A 446 11.37 -12.58 13.26
N ALA A 447 11.36 -11.34 12.75
CA ALA A 447 12.52 -10.49 12.65
C ALA A 447 13.13 -10.23 14.03
N LEU A 448 12.30 -9.85 15.01
CA LEU A 448 12.76 -9.60 16.38
C LEU A 448 13.43 -10.85 16.95
N VAL A 449 12.78 -12.02 16.84
CA VAL A 449 13.34 -13.26 17.40
C VAL A 449 14.64 -13.65 16.69
N LYS A 450 14.73 -13.48 15.37
CA LYS A 450 15.96 -13.73 14.60
C LYS A 450 17.09 -12.76 14.93
N ILE A 451 16.77 -11.49 15.20
CA ILE A 451 17.75 -10.51 15.66
C ILE A 451 18.27 -10.89 17.05
N VAL A 452 17.39 -11.31 17.97
CA VAL A 452 17.79 -11.78 19.30
C VAL A 452 18.71 -12.99 19.19
N GLU A 453 18.30 -14.02 18.43
CA GLU A 453 19.12 -15.20 18.16
C GLU A 453 20.51 -14.82 17.65
N PHE A 454 20.57 -13.94 16.65
CA PHE A 454 21.81 -13.49 16.06
C PHE A 454 22.72 -12.79 17.08
N LEU A 455 22.18 -11.84 17.86
CA LEU A 455 22.92 -11.10 18.88
C LEU A 455 23.44 -12.05 19.98
N SER A 456 22.61 -12.97 20.45
CA SER A 456 22.99 -13.98 21.45
C SER A 456 24.10 -14.90 20.94
N ARG A 457 23.99 -15.38 19.69
CA ARG A 457 25.00 -16.27 19.09
C ARG A 457 26.34 -15.58 18.87
N GLN A 458 26.32 -14.29 18.50
CA GLN A 458 27.54 -13.50 18.28
C GLN A 458 28.09 -12.87 19.56
N SER A 459 27.36 -12.97 20.69
CA SER A 459 27.70 -12.28 21.94
C SER A 459 27.89 -10.76 21.75
N LEU A 460 27.00 -10.16 20.93
CA LEU A 460 27.00 -8.74 20.61
C LEU A 460 25.76 -8.06 21.20
N THR A 461 25.91 -6.80 21.60
CA THR A 461 24.76 -5.92 21.85
C THR A 461 24.28 -5.26 20.57
N LEU A 462 23.04 -4.78 20.55
CA LEU A 462 22.49 -4.04 19.41
C LEU A 462 23.36 -2.82 19.08
N SER A 463 23.76 -2.04 20.09
CA SER A 463 24.63 -0.87 19.89
C SER A 463 26.00 -1.21 19.32
N GLN A 464 26.59 -2.35 19.73
CA GLN A 464 27.88 -2.81 19.18
C GLN A 464 27.74 -3.14 17.70
N LEU A 465 26.70 -3.90 17.34
CA LEU A 465 26.42 -4.26 15.96
C LEU A 465 26.19 -3.00 15.10
N LEU A 466 25.38 -2.05 15.56
CA LEU A 466 25.15 -0.78 14.86
C LEU A 466 26.44 0.05 14.69
N SER A 467 27.36 0.02 15.65
CA SER A 467 28.63 0.76 15.57
C SER A 467 29.59 0.24 14.51
N GLU A 468 29.37 -0.97 13.97
CA GLU A 468 30.14 -1.49 12.83
C GLU A 468 29.68 -0.91 11.49
N ILE A 469 28.48 -0.30 11.44
CA ILE A 469 27.93 0.28 10.22
C ILE A 469 28.70 1.58 9.91
N PRO A 470 29.30 1.71 8.71
CA PRO A 470 29.95 2.97 8.32
C PRO A 470 28.95 4.12 8.31
N GLU A 471 29.40 5.31 8.71
CA GLU A 471 28.56 6.51 8.66
C GLU A 471 28.06 6.79 7.23
N TYR A 472 26.79 7.17 7.14
CA TYR A 472 26.12 7.60 5.92
C TYR A 472 25.07 8.65 6.27
N TYR A 473 24.82 9.55 5.33
CA TYR A 473 23.85 10.64 5.53
C TYR A 473 22.83 10.58 4.40
N LEU A 474 21.59 10.27 4.77
CA LEU A 474 20.45 10.18 3.87
C LEU A 474 19.47 11.32 4.18
N ASP A 475 19.01 12.02 3.16
CA ASP A 475 17.92 12.99 3.28
C ASP A 475 16.76 12.63 2.34
N VAL A 476 15.53 12.93 2.79
CA VAL A 476 14.30 12.63 2.05
C VAL A 476 13.37 13.83 2.08
N LYS A 477 13.01 14.35 0.91
CA LYS A 477 12.02 15.43 0.75
C LYS A 477 10.88 15.01 -0.18
N SER A 478 9.67 15.42 0.16
CA SER A 478 8.50 15.22 -0.69
C SER A 478 8.07 16.55 -1.30
N ILE A 479 7.81 16.57 -2.60
CA ILE A 479 7.30 17.75 -3.33
C ILE A 479 6.00 17.41 -4.06
N HIS A 480 4.99 18.28 -3.94
CA HIS A 480 3.75 18.16 -4.68
C HIS A 480 4.00 18.27 -6.19
N CYS A 481 3.46 17.31 -6.95
CA CYS A 481 3.45 17.34 -8.40
C CYS A 481 2.11 16.80 -8.93
N PRO A 482 1.32 17.65 -9.62
CA PRO A 482 0.07 17.23 -10.24
C PRO A 482 0.26 16.01 -11.15
N TRP A 483 -0.75 15.13 -11.20
CA TRP A 483 -0.71 13.89 -11.99
C TRP A 483 -0.35 14.13 -13.45
N GLU A 484 -0.87 15.20 -14.05
CA GLU A 484 -0.63 15.58 -15.44
C GLU A 484 0.80 16.06 -15.66
N ALA A 485 1.48 16.58 -14.63
CA ALA A 485 2.83 17.10 -14.70
C ALA A 485 3.90 16.01 -14.49
N LYS A 486 3.58 14.91 -13.79
CA LYS A 486 4.54 13.85 -13.47
C LYS A 486 5.34 13.36 -14.68
N GLY A 487 4.66 12.96 -15.76
CA GLY A 487 5.34 12.47 -16.97
C GLY A 487 6.27 13.49 -17.64
N THR A 488 5.92 14.78 -17.60
CA THR A 488 6.76 15.86 -18.14
C THR A 488 8.01 16.07 -17.28
N VAL A 489 7.85 16.08 -15.95
CA VAL A 489 8.97 16.21 -15.00
C VAL A 489 9.98 15.09 -15.22
N MET A 490 9.53 13.82 -15.28
CA MET A 490 10.41 12.68 -15.53
C MET A 490 11.17 12.82 -16.86
N ARG A 491 10.48 13.17 -17.94
CA ARG A 491 11.11 13.30 -19.26
C ARG A 491 12.21 14.36 -19.26
N ARG A 492 11.94 15.54 -18.68
CA ARG A 492 12.94 16.61 -18.60
C ARG A 492 14.14 16.22 -17.74
N LEU A 493 13.92 15.59 -16.59
CA LEU A 493 15.01 15.11 -15.74
C LEU A 493 15.88 14.05 -16.45
N ILE A 494 15.26 13.16 -17.24
CA ILE A 494 15.99 12.17 -18.05
C ILE A 494 16.81 12.87 -19.14
N ASP A 495 16.23 13.84 -19.84
CA ASP A 495 16.90 14.57 -20.92
C ASP A 495 18.08 15.42 -20.40
N GLU A 496 17.92 16.08 -19.25
CA GLU A 496 18.98 16.83 -18.55
C GLU A 496 20.06 15.92 -17.95
N GLY A 497 19.71 14.69 -17.61
CA GLY A 497 20.62 13.68 -17.08
C GLY A 497 21.48 12.98 -18.14
N ARG A 498 21.22 13.20 -19.44
CA ARG A 498 21.98 12.56 -20.53
C ARG A 498 23.46 12.91 -20.43
N GLY A 499 24.31 11.90 -20.37
CA GLY A 499 25.77 12.05 -20.21
C GLY A 499 26.27 11.97 -18.77
N LYS A 500 25.37 11.91 -17.77
CA LYS A 500 25.71 11.58 -16.39
C LYS A 500 25.53 10.09 -16.14
N ASN A 501 26.18 9.57 -15.09
CA ASN A 501 25.92 8.21 -14.62
C ASN A 501 24.53 8.17 -13.96
N MET A 502 23.57 7.51 -14.61
CA MET A 502 22.17 7.48 -14.18
C MET A 502 21.57 6.07 -14.28
N GLU A 503 20.70 5.74 -13.33
CA GLU A 503 19.92 4.50 -13.28
C GLU A 503 18.43 4.83 -13.34
N LEU A 504 17.71 4.11 -14.21
CA LEU A 504 16.29 4.32 -14.51
C LEU A 504 15.41 3.12 -14.08
N LEU A 505 15.86 2.34 -13.11
CA LEU A 505 15.16 1.12 -12.68
C LEU A 505 13.79 1.44 -12.07
N ASP A 506 13.72 2.48 -11.23
CA ASP A 506 12.48 3.03 -10.68
C ASP A 506 12.69 4.51 -10.35
N GLY A 507 12.10 5.41 -11.13
CA GLY A 507 12.40 6.85 -11.07
C GLY A 507 13.68 7.23 -11.83
N VAL A 508 14.28 8.37 -11.46
CA VAL A 508 15.58 8.83 -12.00
C VAL A 508 16.59 8.89 -10.86
N LYS A 509 17.54 7.96 -10.84
CA LYS A 509 18.68 7.98 -9.92
C LYS A 509 19.91 8.52 -10.64
N VAL A 510 20.53 9.56 -10.10
CA VAL A 510 21.73 10.20 -10.65
C VAL A 510 22.86 10.05 -9.66
N TYR A 511 23.98 9.53 -10.12
CA TYR A 511 25.21 9.39 -9.34
C TYR A 511 26.13 10.60 -9.56
N SER A 512 26.78 11.02 -8.50
CA SER A 512 27.87 11.99 -8.49
C SER A 512 29.07 11.39 -7.76
N ASP A 513 30.25 12.01 -7.88
CA ASP A 513 31.45 11.53 -7.20
C ASP A 513 31.31 11.48 -5.67
N ASN A 514 30.38 12.28 -5.13
CA ASN A 514 30.19 12.51 -3.70
C ASN A 514 28.84 11.95 -3.17
N GLY A 515 28.10 11.18 -3.96
CA GLY A 515 26.81 10.68 -3.53
C GLY A 515 25.86 10.31 -4.67
N TRP A 516 24.58 10.23 -4.35
CA TRP A 516 23.52 9.99 -5.33
C TRP A 516 22.24 10.72 -4.94
N ALA A 517 21.40 10.99 -5.93
CA ALA A 517 20.04 11.49 -5.72
C ALA A 517 19.06 10.68 -6.56
N LEU A 518 17.90 10.33 -5.98
CA LEU A 518 16.83 9.60 -6.62
C LEU A 518 15.55 10.43 -6.59
N VAL A 519 15.00 10.73 -7.77
CA VAL A 519 13.68 11.33 -7.92
C VAL A 519 12.67 10.22 -8.26
N LEU A 520 11.77 9.93 -7.31
CA LEU A 520 10.83 8.83 -7.39
C LEU A 520 9.38 9.35 -7.39
N PRO A 521 8.59 9.12 -8.45
CA PRO A 521 7.17 9.48 -8.44
C PRO A 521 6.39 8.58 -7.49
N ASP A 522 5.51 9.15 -6.67
CA ASP A 522 4.58 8.34 -5.88
C ASP A 522 3.46 7.76 -6.77
N ALA A 523 3.04 6.53 -6.47
CA ALA A 523 2.05 5.80 -7.26
C ALA A 523 0.60 6.16 -6.90
N ASP A 524 0.35 6.62 -5.66
CA ASP A 524 -0.99 6.85 -5.11
C ASP A 524 -1.23 8.32 -4.75
N GLU A 525 -0.17 9.09 -4.49
CA GLU A 525 -0.21 10.50 -4.10
C GLU A 525 0.34 11.41 -5.21
N PRO A 526 -0.16 12.65 -5.40
CA PRO A 526 0.37 13.62 -6.36
C PRO A 526 1.67 14.26 -5.83
N ILE A 527 2.67 13.45 -5.50
CA ILE A 527 3.98 13.90 -5.02
C ILE A 527 5.12 13.17 -5.74
N TYR A 528 6.31 13.77 -5.67
CA TYR A 528 7.59 13.09 -5.84
C TYR A 528 8.27 12.96 -4.48
N ASN A 529 8.88 11.81 -4.22
CA ASN A 529 9.84 11.64 -3.15
C ASN A 529 11.25 11.75 -3.73
N ILE A 530 12.06 12.62 -3.15
CA ILE A 530 13.45 12.85 -3.51
C ILE A 530 14.29 12.30 -2.37
N TYR A 531 15.16 11.35 -2.69
CA TYR A 531 16.13 10.78 -1.77
C TYR A 531 17.52 11.25 -2.19
N SER A 532 18.37 11.59 -1.24
CA SER A 532 19.79 11.82 -1.51
C SER A 532 20.65 11.18 -0.45
N GLU A 533 21.82 10.70 -0.85
CA GLU A 533 22.86 10.26 0.06
C GLU A 533 24.17 10.95 -0.28
N SER A 534 24.90 11.40 0.74
CA SER A 534 26.21 12.01 0.56
C SER A 534 27.15 11.78 1.74
N PHE A 535 28.33 12.41 1.69
CA PHE A 535 29.39 12.31 2.71
C PHE A 535 29.14 13.17 3.96
N SER A 536 28.17 14.10 3.91
CA SER A 536 27.71 14.87 5.07
C SER A 536 26.20 15.12 4.96
N GLN A 537 25.59 15.46 6.10
CA GLN A 537 24.17 15.80 6.17
C GLN A 537 23.84 17.01 5.30
N GLU A 538 24.65 18.07 5.35
CA GLU A 538 24.46 19.29 4.57
C GLU A 538 24.55 19.03 3.06
N ALA A 539 25.44 18.13 2.65
CA ALA A 539 25.58 17.75 1.24
C ALA A 539 24.37 16.94 0.75
N ALA A 540 23.84 16.04 1.58
CA ALA A 540 22.61 15.30 1.27
C ALA A 540 21.41 16.26 1.14
N GLU A 541 21.21 17.16 2.10
CA GLU A 541 20.14 18.17 2.08
C GLU A 541 20.26 19.12 0.88
N SER A 542 21.48 19.52 0.52
CA SER A 542 21.71 20.36 -0.65
C SER A 542 21.29 19.68 -1.95
N LEU A 543 21.52 18.36 -2.08
CA LEU A 543 21.09 17.58 -3.23
C LEU A 543 19.56 17.46 -3.32
N THR A 544 18.87 17.18 -2.22
CA THR A 544 17.40 17.13 -2.22
C THR A 544 16.80 18.50 -2.53
N ASP A 545 17.37 19.59 -1.99
CA ASP A 545 16.93 20.96 -2.28
C ASP A 545 17.11 21.34 -3.75
N PHE A 546 18.25 20.98 -4.34
CA PHE A 546 18.52 21.19 -5.75
C PHE A 546 17.43 20.56 -6.63
N TYR A 547 17.11 19.28 -6.43
CA TYR A 547 16.08 18.59 -7.20
C TYR A 547 14.66 19.09 -6.88
N THR A 548 14.38 19.44 -5.62
CA THR A 548 13.09 20.03 -5.21
C THR A 548 12.83 21.34 -5.95
N LYS A 549 13.83 22.22 -6.00
CA LYS A 549 13.77 23.46 -6.75
C LYS A 549 13.62 23.20 -8.25
N ARG A 550 14.39 22.26 -8.80
CA ARG A 550 14.33 21.93 -10.23
C ARG A 550 12.97 21.41 -10.66
N ILE A 551 12.37 20.51 -9.88
CA ILE A 551 11.01 20.01 -10.13
C ILE A 551 9.99 21.16 -10.07
N SER A 552 10.13 22.07 -9.11
CA SER A 552 9.27 23.25 -9.01
C SER A 552 9.34 24.14 -10.26
N GLU A 553 10.55 24.41 -10.76
CA GLU A 553 10.77 25.19 -11.99
C GLU A 553 10.11 24.53 -13.21
N ILE A 554 10.26 23.21 -13.36
CA ILE A 554 9.64 22.45 -14.46
C ILE A 554 8.11 22.51 -14.39
N ILE A 555 7.53 22.40 -13.19
CA ILE A 555 6.08 22.51 -12.98
C ILE A 555 5.58 23.90 -13.35
N GLN A 556 6.29 24.96 -12.93
CA GLN A 556 5.91 26.35 -13.22
C GLN A 556 5.97 26.66 -14.72
N GLN A 557 7.02 26.22 -15.43
CA GLN A 557 7.15 26.44 -16.87
C GLN A 557 6.01 25.80 -17.67
N LYS A 558 5.52 24.64 -17.24
CA LYS A 558 4.37 23.98 -17.86
C LYS A 558 3.06 24.74 -17.64
N SER A 559 2.91 25.39 -16.50
CA SER A 559 1.73 26.22 -16.20
C SER A 559 1.72 27.51 -17.01
N SER A 560 2.88 28.02 -17.44
CA SER A 560 2.98 29.20 -18.33
C SER A 560 2.86 28.90 -19.83
N GLU A 561 3.02 27.64 -20.24
CA GLU A 561 2.86 27.17 -21.63
C GLU A 561 1.41 26.78 -21.99
N LYS A 562 0.52 26.73 -20.99
CA LYS A 562 -0.94 26.54 -21.15
C LYS A 562 -1.65 27.86 -21.01
#